data_AF-A0AAU1PWN6-F1
#
_entry.id   AF-A0AAU1PWN6-F1
#
_cell.length_a   1.000
_cell.length_b   1.000
_cell.length_c   1.000
_cell.angle_alpha   90.00
_cell.angle_beta   90.00
_cell.angle_gamma   90.00
#
_symmetry.space_group_name_H-M   'P 1'
#
loop_
_entity.id
_entity.type
_entity.pdbx_description
1 polymer ?
#
loop_
_entity_poly.entity_id
_entity_poly.type
_entity_poly.pdbx_seq_one_letter_code
_entity_poly.pdbx_strand_id
1 'polypeptide(L)'
;MPAEVIREPLALKLSLPGQATELIAIGDLPNLLLATDLTEGLAALIHPNGPLAKRTTVMSFTYTLRRMVRELRADGFVGSAGELTRPLLASFWLRSQYLVEYRTRAVLRAFDERHQALAEPVRQMVFGTNYTRPVVGSPLPPYQPAEWNRLIDLCKAEVRRLGDRHRAMLALAEEGTDPAVGGWDKANAAWLLLRLGPVSRAVVAKHLGLTREEARQGSLGLEEIRNALFPTHADAVPYLLLLGAWTGIVPDGLTTGPLKHSASSKTASCQPVPARTLSWLPSARSRTNSKGTSPARPRWSPTDRSNCCSRRRPQSCTCPPRTTAGSRTRPKPCVSSWLAPSRRRLR
;
A
#
# COMPACT_ATOMS: atom_id res chain seq x y z
N MET A 1 -13.91 0.53 26.16
CA MET A 1 -13.01 0.09 27.24
C MET A 1 -11.63 0.69 26.96
N PRO A 2 -10.98 1.35 27.94
CA PRO A 2 -9.60 1.82 27.79
C PRO A 2 -8.62 0.66 27.68
N ALA A 3 -7.42 0.93 27.16
CA ALA A 3 -6.34 -0.05 27.19
C ALA A 3 -5.78 -0.19 28.61
N GLU A 4 -5.43 -1.41 28.99
CA GLU A 4 -5.03 -1.84 30.32
C GLU A 4 -3.66 -2.52 30.25
N VAL A 5 -2.77 -2.18 31.17
CA VAL A 5 -1.43 -2.80 31.29
C VAL A 5 -1.49 -3.90 32.32
N ILE A 6 -1.27 -5.14 31.88
CA ILE A 6 -1.02 -6.29 32.74
C ILE A 6 0.48 -6.31 33.00
N ARG A 7 0.89 -6.32 34.28
CA ARG A 7 2.32 -6.28 34.65
C ARG A 7 2.99 -7.66 34.58
N GLU A 8 2.23 -8.72 34.90
CA GLU A 8 2.75 -10.09 35.02
C GLU A 8 1.85 -11.09 34.26
N PRO A 9 2.30 -11.66 33.12
CA PRO A 9 3.43 -11.20 32.30
C PRO A 9 3.14 -9.83 31.66
N LEU A 10 4.18 -9.04 31.37
CA LEU A 10 4.00 -7.69 30.80
C LEU A 10 3.27 -7.74 29.45
N ALA A 11 2.04 -7.23 29.43
CA ALA A 11 1.12 -7.31 28.30
C ALA A 11 0.15 -6.13 28.28
N LEU A 12 -0.40 -5.84 27.10
CA LEU A 12 -1.31 -4.75 26.83
C LEU A 12 -2.65 -5.32 26.36
N LYS A 13 -3.68 -5.19 27.20
CA LYS A 13 -5.05 -5.60 26.93
C LYS A 13 -5.82 -4.41 26.37
N LEU A 14 -6.47 -4.57 25.21
CA LEU A 14 -7.07 -3.45 24.49
C LEU A 14 -8.29 -3.88 23.67
N SER A 15 -9.19 -2.93 23.37
CA SER A 15 -10.35 -3.15 22.49
C SER A 15 -10.44 -2.00 21.50
N LEU A 16 -10.07 -2.26 20.24
CA LEU A 16 -10.13 -1.26 19.18
C LEU A 16 -11.54 -1.15 18.57
N PRO A 17 -11.90 -0.02 17.95
CA PRO A 17 -13.20 0.14 17.28
C PRO A 17 -13.45 -0.97 16.25
N GLY A 18 -14.56 -1.70 16.41
CA GLY A 18 -14.94 -2.81 15.52
C GLY A 18 -14.09 -4.09 15.66
N GLN A 19 -13.26 -4.22 16.70
CA GLN A 19 -12.48 -5.43 16.95
C GLN A 19 -12.81 -6.01 18.34
N ALA A 20 -12.68 -7.33 18.47
CA ALA A 20 -12.73 -8.01 19.77
C ALA A 20 -11.59 -7.52 20.69
N THR A 21 -11.76 -7.73 22.00
CA THR A 21 -10.67 -7.47 22.96
C THR A 21 -9.47 -8.38 22.65
N GLU A 22 -8.29 -7.80 22.62
CA GLU A 22 -7.03 -8.46 22.31
C GLU A 22 -6.03 -8.27 23.45
N LEU A 23 -5.19 -9.28 23.66
CA LEU A 23 -4.03 -9.21 24.53
C LEU A 23 -2.73 -9.22 23.70
N ILE A 24 -2.02 -8.11 23.68
CA ILE A 24 -0.70 -7.99 23.06
C ILE A 24 0.36 -8.20 24.13
N ALA A 25 1.01 -9.36 24.16
CA ALA A 25 2.17 -9.57 25.02
C ALA A 25 3.29 -8.57 24.64
N ILE A 26 3.81 -7.81 25.60
CA ILE A 26 5.01 -6.99 25.38
C ILE A 26 6.24 -7.91 25.31
N GLY A 27 6.21 -9.02 26.04
CA GLY A 27 7.22 -10.07 26.02
C GLY A 27 8.37 -9.79 26.98
N ASP A 28 9.27 -10.75 27.10
CA ASP A 28 10.43 -10.64 27.99
C ASP A 28 11.40 -9.54 27.50
N LEU A 29 11.75 -8.63 28.42
CA LEU A 29 12.52 -7.43 28.16
C LEU A 29 13.50 -7.15 29.30
N PRO A 30 14.77 -6.81 28.99
CA PRO A 30 15.86 -6.86 29.97
C PRO A 30 15.97 -5.63 30.89
N ASN A 31 14.99 -4.73 30.84
CA ASN A 31 14.72 -3.68 31.82
C ASN A 31 13.19 -3.56 31.93
N LEU A 32 12.61 -4.18 32.97
CA LEU A 32 11.17 -4.22 33.18
C LEU A 32 10.59 -2.89 33.67
N LEU A 33 11.38 -2.04 34.35
CA LEU A 33 10.92 -0.73 34.83
C LEU A 33 10.58 0.16 33.62
N LEU A 34 11.56 0.43 32.76
CA LEU A 34 11.36 1.20 31.53
C LEU A 34 10.32 0.55 30.60
N ALA A 35 10.31 -0.79 30.48
CA ALA A 35 9.31 -1.47 29.65
C ALA A 35 7.88 -1.24 30.14
N THR A 36 7.68 -1.21 31.47
CA THR A 36 6.39 -0.99 32.10
C THR A 36 5.92 0.45 31.87
N ASP A 37 6.75 1.44 32.17
CA ASP A 37 6.43 2.87 31.99
C ASP A 37 6.08 3.20 30.54
N LEU A 38 6.87 2.70 29.58
CA LEU A 38 6.58 2.87 28.16
C LEU A 38 5.30 2.13 27.74
N THR A 39 4.92 1.05 28.41
CA THR A 39 3.66 0.33 28.14
C THR A 39 2.46 1.11 28.70
N GLU A 40 2.61 1.78 29.84
CA GLU A 40 1.60 2.71 30.38
C GLU A 40 1.39 3.92 29.47
N GLY A 41 2.48 4.51 28.94
CA GLY A 41 2.40 5.55 27.91
C GLY A 41 1.75 5.07 26.61
N LEU A 42 2.03 3.84 26.17
CA LEU A 42 1.35 3.26 25.00
C LEU A 42 -0.15 3.00 25.26
N ALA A 43 -0.53 2.56 26.46
CA ALA A 43 -1.93 2.38 26.83
C ALA A 43 -2.71 3.71 26.80
N ALA A 44 -2.08 4.81 27.26
CA ALA A 44 -2.66 6.15 27.19
C ALA A 44 -2.89 6.64 25.74
N LEU A 45 -2.04 6.25 24.79
CA LEU A 45 -2.21 6.59 23.36
C LEU A 45 -3.33 5.84 22.63
N ILE A 46 -3.93 4.81 23.23
CA ILE A 46 -4.91 3.94 22.56
C ILE A 46 -6.34 4.45 22.77
N HIS A 47 -7.15 4.35 21.70
CA HIS A 47 -8.56 4.72 21.74
C HIS A 47 -9.32 3.95 22.86
N PRO A 48 -10.15 4.62 23.69
CA PRO A 48 -10.68 5.97 23.54
C PRO A 48 -9.81 7.09 24.11
N ASN A 49 -8.76 6.77 24.88
CA ASN A 49 -7.95 7.77 25.59
C ASN A 49 -7.05 8.57 24.63
N GLY A 50 -6.57 7.92 23.57
CA GLY A 50 -5.68 8.53 22.59
C GLY A 50 -5.99 8.17 21.13
N PRO A 51 -5.18 8.67 20.17
CA PRO A 51 -5.48 8.62 18.75
C PRO A 51 -5.28 7.25 18.08
N LEU A 52 -4.67 6.26 18.76
CA LEU A 52 -4.35 4.98 18.15
C LEU A 52 -5.59 4.05 18.13
N ALA A 53 -6.26 4.02 16.98
CA ALA A 53 -7.42 3.18 16.71
C ALA A 53 -7.15 1.95 15.81
N LYS A 54 -5.90 1.73 15.34
CA LYS A 54 -5.53 0.66 14.41
C LYS A 54 -4.49 -0.30 15.00
N ARG A 55 -4.76 -1.61 14.95
CA ARG A 55 -3.88 -2.67 15.47
C ARG A 55 -2.48 -2.62 14.89
N THR A 56 -2.35 -2.41 13.58
CA THR A 56 -1.06 -2.30 12.88
C THR A 56 -0.22 -1.14 13.40
N THR A 57 -0.85 -0.02 13.77
CA THR A 57 -0.19 1.12 14.40
C THR A 57 0.24 0.78 15.83
N VAL A 58 -0.62 0.18 16.66
CA VAL A 58 -0.27 -0.26 18.02
C VAL A 58 0.90 -1.25 18.02
N MET A 59 0.92 -2.21 17.08
CA MET A 59 2.05 -3.13 16.89
C MET A 59 3.34 -2.37 16.53
N SER A 60 3.26 -1.37 15.65
CA SER A 60 4.41 -0.54 15.26
C SER A 60 5.00 0.25 16.44
N PHE A 61 4.16 0.70 17.37
CA PHE A 61 4.58 1.30 18.64
C PHE A 61 5.19 0.24 19.58
N THR A 62 4.56 -0.92 19.71
CA THR A 62 5.06 -2.05 20.53
C THR A 62 6.47 -2.49 20.11
N TYR A 63 6.73 -2.64 18.81
CA TYR A 63 8.08 -2.94 18.30
C TYR A 63 9.09 -1.82 18.62
N THR A 64 8.64 -0.57 18.56
CA THR A 64 9.49 0.60 18.82
C THR A 64 9.87 0.71 20.30
N LEU A 65 8.93 0.45 21.20
CA LEU A 65 9.13 0.35 22.66
C LEU A 65 10.15 -0.74 22.99
N ARG A 66 9.93 -1.97 22.51
CA ARG A 66 10.85 -3.11 22.72
C ARG A 66 12.27 -2.78 22.26
N ARG A 67 12.40 -2.08 21.13
CA ARG A 67 13.68 -1.62 20.59
C ARG A 67 14.37 -0.63 21.54
N MET A 68 13.66 0.40 22.01
CA MET A 68 14.20 1.38 22.97
C MET A 68 14.69 0.69 24.26
N VAL A 69 13.89 -0.19 24.85
CA VAL A 69 14.27 -0.91 26.08
C VAL A 69 15.55 -1.74 25.88
N ARG A 70 15.65 -2.46 24.75
CA ARG A 70 16.82 -3.30 24.45
C ARG A 70 18.08 -2.49 24.14
N GLU A 71 17.97 -1.44 23.35
CA GLU A 71 19.13 -0.59 23.02
C GLU A 71 19.62 0.19 24.25
N LEU A 72 18.72 0.79 25.03
CA LEU A 72 19.14 1.50 26.25
C LEU A 72 19.75 0.54 27.28
N ARG A 73 19.24 -0.70 27.39
CA ARG A 73 19.85 -1.72 28.25
C ARG A 73 21.24 -2.14 27.77
N ALA A 74 21.46 -2.23 26.46
CA ALA A 74 22.77 -2.49 25.87
C ALA A 74 23.76 -1.33 26.12
N ASP A 75 23.26 -0.08 26.11
CA ASP A 75 23.99 1.11 26.55
C ASP A 75 24.16 1.19 28.10
N GLY A 76 23.75 0.15 28.84
CA GLY A 76 23.94 0.01 30.30
C GLY A 76 22.77 0.47 31.18
N PHE A 77 21.70 1.04 30.61
CA PHE A 77 20.60 1.63 31.39
C PHE A 77 19.69 0.58 32.05
N VAL A 78 19.40 0.78 33.35
CA VAL A 78 18.57 -0.12 34.18
C VAL A 78 17.39 0.55 34.88
N GLY A 79 17.24 1.88 34.74
CA GLY A 79 16.20 2.65 35.43
C GLY A 79 14.83 2.66 34.74
N SER A 80 13.91 3.37 35.38
CA SER A 80 12.57 3.76 34.92
C SER A 80 12.61 4.85 33.82
N ALA A 81 11.46 5.21 33.25
CA ALA A 81 11.34 6.35 32.34
C ALA A 81 11.66 7.69 33.04
N GLY A 82 11.40 7.83 34.34
CA GLY A 82 11.72 9.05 35.09
C GLY A 82 13.22 9.28 35.30
N GLU A 83 14.00 8.20 35.31
CA GLU A 83 15.46 8.21 35.42
C GLU A 83 16.17 8.37 34.05
N LEU A 84 15.43 8.53 32.95
CA LEU A 84 16.01 8.87 31.66
C LEU A 84 16.76 10.20 31.75
N THR A 85 17.94 10.26 31.16
CA THR A 85 18.75 11.48 31.08
C THR A 85 18.77 12.04 29.66
N ARG A 86 18.94 13.35 29.55
CA ARG A 86 19.05 14.06 28.26
C ARG A 86 20.14 13.49 27.33
N PRO A 87 21.37 13.19 27.80
CA PRO A 87 22.38 12.56 26.96
C PRO A 87 21.99 11.17 26.44
N LEU A 88 21.39 10.32 27.30
CA LEU A 88 20.99 8.97 26.94
C LEU A 88 19.89 8.97 25.87
N LEU A 89 18.84 9.76 26.07
CA LEU A 89 17.73 9.88 25.13
C LEU A 89 18.15 10.53 23.81
N ALA A 90 19.06 11.51 23.85
CA ALA A 90 19.62 12.14 22.66
C ALA A 90 20.46 11.15 21.84
N SER A 91 21.33 10.36 22.50
CA SER A 91 22.11 9.30 21.84
C SER A 91 21.19 8.30 21.12
N PHE A 92 20.18 7.79 21.81
CA PHE A 92 19.21 6.86 21.22
C PHE A 92 18.47 7.45 20.01
N TRP A 93 18.01 8.71 20.08
CA TRP A 93 17.31 9.34 18.96
C TRP A 93 18.23 9.71 17.78
N LEU A 94 19.46 10.15 18.03
CA LEU A 94 20.44 10.44 16.97
C LEU A 94 20.90 9.17 16.22
N ARG A 95 20.88 8.00 16.88
CA ARG A 95 21.10 6.68 16.25
C ARG A 95 19.84 6.09 15.59
N SER A 96 18.68 6.75 15.72
CA SER A 96 17.38 6.25 15.29
C SER A 96 16.89 6.84 13.97
N GLN A 97 15.83 6.24 13.41
CA GLN A 97 15.09 6.81 12.28
C GLN A 97 13.91 7.66 12.78
N TYR A 98 13.41 8.56 11.93
CA TYR A 98 12.27 9.45 12.23
C TYR A 98 11.08 8.78 12.93
N LEU A 99 10.65 7.61 12.44
CA LEU A 99 9.50 6.90 13.00
C LEU A 99 9.78 6.23 14.36
N VAL A 100 11.04 6.04 14.73
CA VAL A 100 11.43 5.53 16.06
C VAL A 100 11.42 6.69 17.07
N GLU A 101 12.05 7.82 16.73
CA GLU A 101 12.01 9.04 17.55
C GLU A 101 10.55 9.53 17.75
N TYR A 102 9.77 9.65 16.67
CA TYR A 102 8.38 10.09 16.74
C TYR A 102 7.52 9.24 17.69
N ARG A 103 7.61 7.91 17.61
CA ARG A 103 6.80 7.01 18.44
C ARG A 103 7.28 6.97 19.89
N THR A 104 8.59 6.95 20.14
CA THR A 104 9.12 6.99 21.51
C THR A 104 8.81 8.32 22.20
N ARG A 105 8.91 9.46 21.50
CA ARG A 105 8.41 10.75 21.99
C ARG A 105 6.93 10.73 22.34
N ALA A 106 6.08 10.19 21.45
CA ALA A 106 4.64 10.12 21.71
C ALA A 106 4.31 9.24 22.94
N VAL A 107 5.00 8.12 23.13
CA VAL A 107 4.83 7.24 24.30
C VAL A 107 5.30 7.94 25.58
N LEU A 108 6.50 8.52 25.58
CA LEU A 108 7.05 9.24 26.73
C LEU A 108 6.19 10.44 27.10
N ARG A 109 5.62 11.13 26.11
CA ARG A 109 4.68 12.24 26.32
C ARG A 109 3.40 11.79 27.03
N ALA A 110 2.75 10.74 26.52
CA ALA A 110 1.51 10.24 27.10
C ALA A 110 1.71 9.58 28.48
N PHE A 111 2.91 9.04 28.74
CA PHE A 111 3.34 8.65 30.08
C PHE A 111 3.49 9.89 31.00
N ASP A 112 4.23 10.90 30.56
CA ASP A 112 4.47 12.09 31.38
C ASP A 112 3.18 12.88 31.66
N GLU A 113 2.30 13.05 30.67
CA GLU A 113 0.97 13.67 30.83
C GLU A 113 0.13 13.00 31.94
N ARG A 114 0.37 11.72 32.22
CA ARG A 114 -0.33 10.96 33.28
C ARG A 114 0.43 10.91 34.61
N HIS A 115 1.76 10.85 34.59
CA HIS A 115 2.58 10.55 35.77
C HIS A 115 3.47 11.72 36.24
N GLN A 116 3.68 12.75 35.41
CA GLN A 116 4.60 13.89 35.63
C GLN A 116 5.97 13.44 36.17
N ALA A 117 6.47 12.34 35.62
CA ALA A 117 7.61 11.60 36.15
C ALA A 117 8.91 11.86 35.39
N LEU A 118 8.87 12.51 34.21
CA LEU A 118 10.09 12.80 33.44
C LEU A 118 10.83 14.00 34.05
N ALA A 119 12.14 13.86 34.26
CA ALA A 119 13.00 14.98 34.61
C ALA A 119 12.88 16.12 33.58
N GLU A 120 12.79 17.37 34.04
CA GLU A 120 12.52 18.55 33.19
C GLU A 120 13.44 18.66 31.95
N PRO A 121 14.76 18.38 31.99
CA PRO A 121 15.60 18.37 30.79
C PRO A 121 15.20 17.33 29.73
N VAL A 122 14.59 16.21 30.15
CA VAL A 122 14.03 15.19 29.26
C VAL A 122 12.63 15.59 28.80
N ARG A 123 11.82 16.21 29.65
CA ARG A 123 10.51 16.76 29.28
C ARG A 123 10.64 17.77 28.15
N GLN A 124 11.55 18.74 28.27
CA GLN A 124 11.87 19.71 27.21
C GLN A 124 12.25 19.04 25.88
N MET A 125 12.97 17.92 25.93
CA MET A 125 13.28 17.15 24.73
C MET A 125 12.03 16.48 24.15
N VAL A 126 11.26 15.74 24.95
CA VAL A 126 10.06 14.97 24.53
C VAL A 126 8.97 15.87 23.94
N PHE A 127 8.78 17.06 24.51
CA PHE A 127 7.78 18.04 24.03
C PHE A 127 8.33 18.96 22.91
N GLY A 128 9.65 19.06 22.74
CA GLY A 128 10.28 19.85 21.69
C GLY A 128 10.29 19.21 20.29
N THR A 129 11.13 19.75 19.40
CA THR A 129 11.29 19.32 18.00
C THR A 129 12.10 18.02 17.88
N ASN A 130 11.75 17.18 16.91
CA ASN A 130 12.52 15.98 16.55
C ASN A 130 13.92 16.33 16.02
N TYR A 131 14.94 15.54 16.38
CA TYR A 131 16.28 15.61 15.78
C TYR A 131 16.25 15.13 14.34
N THR A 132 15.60 13.99 14.12
CA THR A 132 15.46 13.37 12.81
C THR A 132 14.28 13.97 12.06
N ARG A 133 14.47 14.23 10.77
CA ARG A 133 13.41 14.71 9.87
C ARG A 133 12.84 13.54 9.06
N PRO A 134 11.54 13.55 8.70
CA PRO A 134 11.02 12.59 7.76
C PRO A 134 11.72 12.79 6.41
N VAL A 135 12.22 11.70 5.82
CA VAL A 135 12.64 11.71 4.41
C VAL A 135 11.37 11.69 3.58
N VAL A 136 10.85 12.89 3.29
CA VAL A 136 9.76 13.06 2.32
C VAL A 136 10.37 12.83 0.95
N GLY A 137 9.93 11.78 0.25
CA GLY A 137 10.33 11.55 -1.13
C GLY A 137 9.87 12.72 -2.01
N SER A 138 10.69 13.10 -2.99
CA SER A 138 10.27 14.04 -4.02
C SER A 138 8.97 13.55 -4.67
N PRO A 139 8.01 14.44 -5.00
CA PRO A 139 6.84 14.07 -5.77
C PRO A 139 7.26 13.29 -7.03
N LEU A 140 6.52 12.22 -7.35
CA LEU A 140 6.76 11.49 -8.59
C LEU A 140 6.55 12.45 -9.78
N PRO A 141 7.42 12.41 -10.80
CA PRO A 141 7.20 13.21 -12.00
C PRO A 141 5.87 12.80 -12.66
N PRO A 142 5.15 13.74 -13.30
CA PRO A 142 3.96 13.40 -14.05
C PRO A 142 4.32 12.47 -15.22
N TYR A 143 3.41 11.54 -15.55
CA TYR A 143 3.53 10.69 -16.73
C TYR A 143 3.72 11.54 -17.99
N GLN A 144 4.60 11.09 -18.89
CA GLN A 144 4.68 11.71 -20.21
C GLN A 144 3.38 11.43 -21.00
N PRO A 145 2.92 12.34 -21.88
CA PRO A 145 1.64 12.16 -22.59
C PRO A 145 1.52 10.83 -23.35
N ALA A 146 2.63 10.32 -23.91
CA ALA A 146 2.66 9.03 -24.59
C ALA A 146 2.53 7.83 -23.62
N GLU A 147 3.15 7.91 -22.44
CA GLU A 147 3.05 6.89 -21.40
C GLU A 147 1.64 6.84 -20.80
N TRP A 148 1.07 8.02 -20.55
CA TRP A 148 -0.29 8.18 -20.06
C TRP A 148 -1.30 7.58 -21.05
N ASN A 149 -1.24 7.96 -22.33
CA ASN A 149 -2.13 7.40 -23.35
C ASN A 149 -2.01 5.88 -23.45
N ARG A 150 -0.78 5.34 -23.39
CA ARG A 150 -0.53 3.89 -23.39
C ARG A 150 -1.14 3.19 -22.16
N LEU A 151 -1.03 3.78 -20.98
CA LEU A 151 -1.66 3.28 -19.76
C LEU A 151 -3.19 3.24 -19.88
N ILE A 152 -3.78 4.32 -20.40
CA ILE A 152 -5.23 4.42 -20.61
C ILE A 152 -5.72 3.39 -21.62
N ASP A 153 -5.00 3.17 -22.72
CA ASP A 153 -5.41 2.19 -23.73
C ASP A 153 -5.23 0.74 -23.25
N LEU A 154 -4.20 0.45 -22.44
CA LEU A 154 -4.07 -0.81 -21.72
C LEU A 154 -5.23 -1.04 -20.75
N CYS A 155 -5.61 -0.04 -19.94
CA CYS A 155 -6.74 -0.16 -19.02
C CYS A 155 -8.06 -0.37 -19.77
N LYS A 156 -8.29 0.31 -20.89
CA LYS A 156 -9.47 0.07 -21.76
C LYS A 156 -9.49 -1.35 -22.33
N ALA A 157 -8.35 -1.86 -22.77
CA ALA A 157 -8.24 -3.23 -23.29
C ALA A 157 -8.53 -4.26 -22.19
N GLU A 158 -8.00 -4.04 -20.99
CA GLU A 158 -8.19 -4.93 -19.86
C GLU A 158 -9.64 -4.91 -19.34
N VAL A 159 -10.27 -3.75 -19.20
CA VAL A 159 -11.71 -3.67 -18.85
C VAL A 159 -12.60 -4.39 -19.86
N ARG A 160 -12.29 -4.32 -21.17
CA ARG A 160 -12.99 -5.13 -22.19
C ARG A 160 -12.79 -6.61 -21.94
N ARG A 161 -11.53 -7.07 -21.82
CA ARG A 161 -11.16 -8.48 -21.56
C ARG A 161 -11.84 -9.04 -20.31
N LEU A 162 -11.91 -8.25 -19.23
CA LEU A 162 -12.58 -8.61 -17.99
C LEU A 162 -14.11 -8.70 -18.17
N GLY A 163 -14.72 -7.75 -18.89
CA GLY A 163 -16.14 -7.79 -19.25
C GLY A 163 -16.51 -8.97 -20.16
N ASP A 164 -15.64 -9.33 -21.11
CA ASP A 164 -15.82 -10.51 -21.97
C ASP A 164 -15.73 -11.81 -21.15
N ARG A 165 -14.72 -11.93 -20.27
CA ARG A 165 -14.59 -13.05 -19.32
C ARG A 165 -15.82 -13.20 -18.42
N HIS A 166 -16.36 -12.09 -17.93
CA HIS A 166 -17.56 -12.07 -17.10
C HIS A 166 -18.79 -12.54 -17.88
N ARG A 167 -19.07 -11.95 -19.05
CA ARG A 167 -20.21 -12.34 -19.91
C ARG A 167 -20.17 -13.81 -20.32
N ALA A 168 -18.99 -14.31 -20.70
CA ALA A 168 -18.83 -15.73 -21.05
C ALA A 168 -19.14 -16.65 -19.86
N MET A 169 -18.81 -16.23 -18.63
CA MET A 169 -19.13 -17.00 -17.42
C MET A 169 -20.60 -16.89 -17.00
N LEU A 170 -21.26 -15.77 -17.30
CA LEU A 170 -22.73 -15.65 -17.14
C LEU A 170 -23.46 -16.61 -18.07
N ALA A 171 -23.13 -16.62 -19.37
CA ALA A 171 -23.73 -17.53 -20.34
C ALA A 171 -23.52 -19.01 -19.94
N LEU A 172 -22.31 -19.37 -19.52
CA LEU A 172 -22.02 -20.72 -19.02
C LEU A 172 -22.80 -21.08 -17.74
N ALA A 173 -23.14 -20.09 -16.91
CA ALA A 173 -23.97 -20.28 -15.72
C ALA A 173 -25.47 -20.42 -16.03
N GLU A 174 -25.94 -19.93 -17.18
CA GLU A 174 -27.32 -20.13 -17.66
C GLU A 174 -27.56 -21.56 -18.15
N GLU A 175 -26.52 -22.20 -18.71
CA GLU A 175 -26.51 -23.62 -19.11
C GLU A 175 -26.40 -24.58 -17.91
N GLY A 176 -26.00 -24.08 -16.74
CA GLY A 176 -25.76 -24.88 -15.54
C GLY A 176 -27.02 -25.24 -14.74
N THR A 177 -26.86 -26.19 -13.83
CA THR A 177 -27.85 -26.59 -12.80
C THR A 177 -27.19 -26.67 -11.42
N ASP A 178 -27.92 -27.08 -10.38
CA ASP A 178 -27.36 -27.28 -9.05
C ASP A 178 -26.29 -28.39 -9.08
N PRO A 179 -25.02 -28.13 -8.70
CA PRO A 179 -23.98 -29.14 -8.61
C PRO A 179 -24.31 -30.37 -7.75
N ALA A 180 -25.20 -30.24 -6.77
CA ALA A 180 -25.64 -31.37 -5.95
C ALA A 180 -26.53 -32.36 -6.72
N VAL A 181 -27.10 -31.95 -7.85
CA VAL A 181 -27.97 -32.76 -8.71
C VAL A 181 -27.28 -33.09 -10.04
N GLY A 182 -26.68 -32.10 -10.70
CA GLY A 182 -25.99 -32.24 -12.00
C GLY A 182 -24.52 -32.65 -11.92
N GLY A 183 -23.95 -32.76 -10.72
CA GLY A 183 -22.53 -33.02 -10.52
C GLY A 183 -21.63 -31.79 -10.68
N TRP A 184 -20.34 -31.96 -10.39
CA TRP A 184 -19.38 -30.85 -10.44
C TRP A 184 -18.77 -30.66 -11.84
N ASP A 185 -19.18 -29.59 -12.51
CA ASP A 185 -18.52 -29.05 -13.69
C ASP A 185 -18.43 -27.51 -13.61
N LYS A 186 -17.93 -26.89 -14.69
CA LYS A 186 -17.71 -25.44 -14.75
C LYS A 186 -19.02 -24.63 -14.84
N ALA A 187 -20.06 -25.17 -15.48
CA ALA A 187 -21.37 -24.52 -15.65
C ALA A 187 -22.16 -24.54 -14.35
N ASN A 188 -22.28 -25.71 -13.73
CA ASN A 188 -22.96 -25.90 -12.45
C ASN A 188 -22.27 -25.09 -11.33
N ALA A 189 -20.93 -25.05 -11.33
CA ALA A 189 -20.18 -24.23 -10.38
C ALA A 189 -20.39 -22.71 -10.58
N ALA A 190 -20.51 -22.24 -11.82
CA ALA A 190 -20.83 -20.84 -12.12
C ALA A 190 -22.29 -20.50 -11.72
N TRP A 191 -23.23 -21.40 -12.02
CA TRP A 191 -24.64 -21.33 -11.61
C TRP A 191 -24.80 -21.20 -10.09
N LEU A 192 -24.00 -21.95 -9.33
CA LEU A 192 -24.00 -21.91 -7.86
C LEU A 192 -23.42 -20.60 -7.33
N LEU A 193 -22.28 -20.17 -7.87
CA LEU A 193 -21.60 -18.94 -7.45
C LEU A 193 -22.43 -17.68 -7.75
N LEU A 194 -23.21 -17.64 -8.82
CA LEU A 194 -24.14 -16.53 -9.08
C LEU A 194 -25.24 -16.39 -8.01
N ARG A 195 -25.64 -17.49 -7.37
CA ARG A 195 -26.70 -17.51 -6.34
C ARG A 195 -26.17 -17.30 -4.93
N LEU A 196 -25.00 -17.85 -4.62
CA LEU A 196 -24.37 -17.73 -3.29
C LEU A 196 -23.44 -16.51 -3.16
N GLY A 197 -23.03 -15.90 -4.27
CA GLY A 197 -22.00 -14.86 -4.29
C GLY A 197 -20.57 -15.42 -4.19
N PRO A 198 -19.56 -14.57 -3.91
CA PRO A 198 -18.15 -14.96 -3.84
C PRO A 198 -17.82 -15.74 -2.56
N VAL A 199 -18.36 -16.96 -2.43
CA VAL A 199 -18.19 -17.83 -1.26
C VAL A 199 -16.84 -18.58 -1.26
N SER A 200 -16.45 -19.07 -0.08
CA SER A 200 -15.24 -19.88 0.08
C SER A 200 -15.45 -21.33 -0.32
N ARG A 201 -14.34 -22.02 -0.63
CA ARG A 201 -14.30 -23.47 -0.94
C ARG A 201 -14.98 -24.35 0.13
N ALA A 202 -14.97 -23.91 1.41
CA ALA A 202 -15.63 -24.63 2.50
C ALA A 202 -17.17 -24.56 2.44
N VAL A 203 -17.72 -23.44 1.96
CA VAL A 203 -19.18 -23.28 1.75
C VAL A 203 -19.64 -24.14 0.58
N VAL A 204 -18.89 -24.12 -0.53
CA VAL A 204 -19.15 -24.96 -1.71
C VAL A 204 -19.06 -26.45 -1.36
N ALA A 205 -18.04 -26.87 -0.62
CA ALA A 205 -17.90 -28.24 -0.14
C ALA A 205 -19.11 -28.69 0.71
N LYS A 206 -19.59 -27.82 1.61
CA LYS A 206 -20.78 -28.09 2.42
C LYS A 206 -22.04 -28.24 1.56
N HIS A 207 -22.21 -27.43 0.52
CA HIS A 207 -23.32 -27.54 -0.44
C HIS A 207 -23.30 -28.88 -1.19
N LEU A 208 -22.10 -29.36 -1.53
CA LEU A 208 -21.87 -30.65 -2.21
C LEU A 208 -21.91 -31.87 -1.27
N GLY A 209 -22.09 -31.70 0.04
CA GLY A 209 -21.98 -32.79 1.01
C GLY A 209 -20.57 -33.36 1.20
N LEU A 210 -19.52 -32.71 0.68
CA LEU A 210 -18.14 -33.18 0.76
C LEU A 210 -17.52 -32.95 2.13
N THR A 211 -16.70 -33.89 2.59
CA THR A 211 -15.89 -33.71 3.79
C THR A 211 -14.78 -32.68 3.57
N ARG A 212 -14.23 -32.16 4.68
CA ARG A 212 -13.16 -31.15 4.65
C ARG A 212 -11.84 -31.65 4.04
N GLU A 213 -11.63 -32.96 3.99
CA GLU A 213 -10.42 -33.58 3.42
C GLU A 213 -10.54 -33.80 1.91
N GLU A 214 -11.67 -34.34 1.44
CA GLU A 214 -12.00 -34.43 0.01
C GLU A 214 -11.99 -33.04 -0.62
N ALA A 215 -12.64 -32.08 0.04
CA ALA A 215 -12.65 -30.67 -0.33
C ALA A 215 -11.30 -29.96 -0.18
N ARG A 216 -10.25 -30.61 0.36
CA ARG A 216 -8.86 -30.13 0.33
C ARG A 216 -8.08 -30.76 -0.82
N GLN A 217 -8.25 -32.05 -1.06
CA GLN A 217 -7.52 -32.83 -2.06
C GLN A 217 -7.99 -32.55 -3.50
N GLY A 218 -9.30 -32.41 -3.74
CA GLY A 218 -9.86 -32.21 -5.09
C GLY A 218 -9.76 -30.76 -5.59
N SER A 219 -9.09 -30.52 -6.73
CA SER A 219 -9.04 -29.20 -7.36
C SER A 219 -10.39 -28.85 -8.01
N LEU A 220 -11.24 -28.12 -7.29
CA LEU A 220 -12.56 -27.71 -7.78
C LEU A 220 -12.52 -26.61 -8.86
N GLY A 221 -11.35 -26.04 -9.21
CA GLY A 221 -11.24 -24.93 -10.17
C GLY A 221 -11.91 -23.61 -9.73
N LEU A 222 -12.45 -23.57 -8.50
CA LEU A 222 -13.34 -22.52 -8.00
C LEU A 222 -12.80 -21.09 -8.12
N GLU A 223 -11.48 -20.92 -7.96
CA GLU A 223 -10.82 -19.61 -8.07
C GLU A 223 -10.96 -18.98 -9.46
N GLU A 224 -10.85 -19.78 -10.53
CA GLU A 224 -10.98 -19.27 -11.91
C GLU A 224 -12.41 -18.78 -12.17
N ILE A 225 -13.40 -19.57 -11.77
CA ILE A 225 -14.83 -19.30 -11.93
C ILE A 225 -15.23 -18.08 -11.08
N ARG A 226 -14.79 -18.04 -9.82
CA ARG A 226 -15.05 -16.90 -8.92
C ARG A 226 -14.45 -15.60 -9.46
N ASN A 227 -13.21 -15.63 -9.94
CA ASN A 227 -12.54 -14.43 -10.45
C ASN A 227 -13.04 -14.02 -11.86
N ALA A 228 -13.73 -14.91 -12.58
CA ALA A 228 -14.48 -14.56 -13.78
C ALA A 228 -15.83 -13.88 -13.47
N LEU A 229 -16.57 -14.36 -12.46
CA LEU A 229 -17.84 -13.77 -12.04
C LEU A 229 -17.68 -12.49 -11.21
N PHE A 230 -16.67 -12.42 -10.35
CA PHE A 230 -16.47 -11.34 -9.38
C PHE A 230 -15.07 -10.73 -9.54
N PRO A 231 -14.95 -9.42 -9.85
CA PRO A 231 -13.65 -8.75 -9.94
C PRO A 231 -12.87 -8.84 -8.63
N THR A 232 -11.60 -9.24 -8.71
CA THR A 232 -10.67 -9.14 -7.58
C THR A 232 -10.19 -7.69 -7.39
N HIS A 233 -9.49 -7.41 -6.29
CA HIS A 233 -8.82 -6.12 -6.10
C HIS A 233 -7.83 -5.80 -7.25
N ALA A 234 -7.20 -6.81 -7.88
CA ALA A 234 -6.32 -6.59 -9.03
C ALA A 234 -7.13 -6.24 -10.29
N ASP A 235 -8.25 -6.95 -10.54
CA ASP A 235 -9.14 -6.67 -11.66
C ASP A 235 -9.81 -5.28 -11.54
N ALA A 236 -9.98 -4.75 -10.31
CA ALA A 236 -10.55 -3.42 -10.05
C ALA A 236 -9.63 -2.25 -10.43
N VAL A 237 -8.30 -2.44 -10.45
CA VAL A 237 -7.31 -1.39 -10.75
C VAL A 237 -7.58 -0.68 -12.10
N PRO A 238 -7.75 -1.36 -13.25
CA PRO A 238 -8.00 -0.68 -14.52
C PRO A 238 -9.33 0.09 -14.56
N TYR A 239 -10.36 -0.34 -13.82
CA TYR A 239 -11.62 0.43 -13.69
C TYR A 239 -11.39 1.73 -12.91
N LEU A 240 -10.73 1.65 -11.76
CA LEU A 240 -10.44 2.82 -10.92
C LEU A 240 -9.50 3.82 -11.62
N LEU A 241 -8.52 3.33 -12.37
CA LEU A 241 -7.63 4.18 -13.17
C LEU A 241 -8.38 4.91 -14.30
N LEU A 242 -9.29 4.23 -15.02
CA LEU A 242 -10.11 4.89 -16.04
C LEU A 242 -11.10 5.89 -15.44
N LEU A 243 -11.74 5.53 -14.32
CA LEU A 243 -12.65 6.42 -13.61
C LEU A 243 -11.93 7.70 -13.15
N GLY A 244 -10.75 7.57 -12.52
CA GLY A 244 -9.94 8.71 -12.12
C GLY A 244 -9.43 9.54 -13.31
N ALA A 245 -9.05 8.89 -14.41
CA ALA A 245 -8.61 9.56 -15.63
C ALA A 245 -9.72 10.37 -16.33
N TRP A 246 -10.99 9.93 -16.24
CA TRP A 246 -12.13 10.63 -16.83
C TRP A 246 -12.74 11.70 -15.92
N THR A 247 -12.69 11.51 -14.60
CA THR A 247 -13.30 12.42 -13.62
C THR A 247 -12.33 13.42 -12.99
N GLY A 248 -11.02 13.18 -13.10
CA GLY A 248 -9.99 13.89 -12.34
C GLY A 248 -9.94 13.52 -10.85
N ILE A 249 -10.77 12.58 -10.38
CA ILE A 249 -10.81 12.16 -8.98
C ILE A 249 -9.65 11.19 -8.72
N VAL A 250 -8.76 11.56 -7.80
CA VAL A 250 -7.66 10.71 -7.34
C VAL A 250 -8.23 9.48 -6.60
N PRO A 251 -7.70 8.25 -6.78
CA PRO A 251 -8.25 7.04 -6.16
C PRO A 251 -8.47 7.09 -4.64
N ASP A 252 -7.69 7.88 -3.90
CA ASP A 252 -7.89 8.11 -2.47
C ASP A 252 -9.29 8.69 -2.16
N GLY A 253 -9.80 9.57 -3.02
CA GLY A 253 -11.16 10.14 -2.96
C GLY A 253 -12.26 9.18 -3.42
N LEU A 254 -11.91 8.01 -3.96
CA LEU A 254 -12.83 6.93 -4.32
C LEU A 254 -12.86 5.81 -3.28
N THR A 255 -12.10 5.93 -2.18
CA THR A 255 -12.16 4.96 -1.08
C THR A 255 -13.51 5.05 -0.36
N THR A 256 -14.32 3.99 -0.47
CA THR A 256 -15.61 3.84 0.20
C THR A 256 -15.45 3.55 1.69
N GLY A 257 -14.84 4.48 2.42
CA GLY A 257 -15.04 4.56 3.87
C GLY A 257 -16.51 4.85 4.19
N PRO A 258 -17.01 4.47 5.38
CA PRO A 258 -18.33 4.90 5.83
C PRO A 258 -18.37 6.44 5.82
N LEU A 259 -19.38 7.01 5.18
CA LEU A 259 -19.56 8.45 4.94
C LEU A 259 -19.44 9.25 6.25
N LYS A 260 -18.23 9.76 6.52
CA LYS A 260 -18.02 10.79 7.54
C LYS A 260 -18.30 12.15 6.90
N HIS A 261 -19.51 12.64 7.11
CA HIS A 261 -19.83 14.05 6.88
C HIS A 261 -18.99 14.93 7.82
N SER A 262 -17.88 15.46 7.32
CA SER A 262 -17.23 16.63 7.90
C SER A 262 -16.87 17.58 6.78
N ALA A 263 -17.74 18.57 6.54
CA ALA A 263 -17.46 19.64 5.60
C ALA A 263 -16.26 20.46 6.13
N SER A 264 -15.20 20.55 5.32
CA SER A 264 -14.17 21.56 5.50
C SER A 264 -13.84 22.12 4.12
N SER A 265 -14.56 23.17 3.75
CA SER A 265 -14.36 23.92 2.52
C SER A 265 -12.97 24.56 2.50
N LYS A 266 -12.09 24.06 1.63
CA LYS A 266 -11.00 24.87 1.06
C LYS A 266 -11.21 24.99 -0.44
N THR A 267 -11.40 26.23 -0.86
CA THR A 267 -11.64 26.66 -2.24
C THR A 267 -10.45 26.30 -3.12
N ALA A 268 -10.62 25.28 -3.96
CA ALA A 268 -9.83 25.09 -5.16
C ALA A 268 -10.63 25.64 -6.34
N SER A 269 -10.14 26.71 -6.96
CA SER A 269 -10.75 27.29 -8.17
C SER A 269 -10.52 26.36 -9.35
N CYS A 270 -11.56 25.63 -9.76
CA CYS A 270 -11.56 24.91 -11.04
C CYS A 270 -12.15 25.82 -12.12
N GLN A 271 -11.31 26.27 -13.06
CA GLN A 271 -11.81 26.88 -14.29
C GLN A 271 -12.51 25.82 -15.16
N PRO A 272 -13.64 26.14 -15.82
CA PRO A 272 -14.33 25.19 -16.68
C PRO A 272 -13.56 24.96 -17.98
N VAL A 273 -13.20 23.71 -18.24
CA VAL A 273 -12.79 23.26 -19.57
C VAL A 273 -14.05 23.21 -20.45
N PRO A 274 -14.05 23.82 -21.66
CA PRO A 274 -15.26 23.90 -22.48
C PRO A 274 -15.72 22.51 -22.94
N ALA A 275 -17.00 22.23 -22.75
CA ALA A 275 -17.62 20.97 -23.14
C ALA A 275 -17.54 20.77 -24.66
N ARG A 276 -16.78 19.76 -25.11
CA ARG A 276 -16.94 19.20 -26.45
C ARG A 276 -18.09 18.21 -26.43
N THR A 277 -19.07 18.45 -27.29
CA THR A 277 -20.25 17.62 -27.51
C THR A 277 -19.87 16.17 -27.82
N LEU A 278 -20.36 15.24 -27.00
CA LEU A 278 -20.19 13.79 -27.19
C LEU A 278 -21.49 13.20 -27.76
N SER A 279 -21.52 12.99 -29.08
CA SER A 279 -22.67 12.39 -29.79
C SER A 279 -22.25 11.17 -30.61
N TRP A 280 -22.00 10.03 -29.96
CA TRP A 280 -21.71 8.76 -30.65
C TRP A 280 -22.34 7.54 -29.96
N LEU A 281 -23.61 7.31 -30.30
CA LEU A 281 -24.23 5.97 -30.35
C LEU A 281 -24.34 5.58 -31.84
N PRO A 282 -23.87 4.40 -32.26
CA PRO A 282 -24.07 3.95 -33.63
C PRO A 282 -25.50 3.42 -33.81
N SER A 283 -26.36 4.24 -34.44
CA SER A 283 -27.65 3.77 -34.95
C SER A 283 -27.44 2.98 -36.24
N ALA A 284 -27.99 1.77 -36.31
CA ALA A 284 -27.89 0.91 -37.48
C ALA A 284 -29.02 1.21 -38.50
N ARG A 285 -28.68 1.56 -39.75
CA ARG A 285 -29.44 1.14 -40.95
C ARG A 285 -28.77 1.41 -42.30
N SER A 286 -28.81 0.36 -43.12
CA SER A 286 -28.96 0.30 -44.60
C SER A 286 -28.21 1.27 -45.55
N ARG A 287 -27.41 0.62 -46.42
CA ARG A 287 -26.93 1.02 -47.76
C ARG A 287 -27.91 1.88 -48.60
N THR A 288 -27.34 2.78 -49.43
CA THR A 288 -27.47 2.75 -50.90
C THR A 288 -26.30 3.51 -51.59
N ASN A 289 -26.04 3.19 -52.87
CA ASN A 289 -24.95 3.75 -53.70
C ASN A 289 -25.16 5.22 -54.12
N SER A 290 -24.08 5.98 -54.31
CA SER A 290 -23.70 6.48 -55.66
C SER A 290 -22.39 7.30 -55.71
N LYS A 291 -21.52 6.95 -56.67
CA LYS A 291 -20.59 7.76 -57.49
C LYS A 291 -20.23 9.21 -57.07
N GLY A 292 -18.93 9.54 -57.13
CA GLY A 292 -18.49 10.83 -57.72
C GLY A 292 -17.29 11.55 -57.07
N THR A 293 -16.27 11.83 -57.90
CA THR A 293 -15.32 12.99 -57.84
C THR A 293 -14.46 13.28 -56.59
N SER A 294 -13.15 13.06 -56.76
CA SER A 294 -12.04 13.93 -56.29
C SER A 294 -12.15 15.35 -56.91
N PRO A 295 -11.42 16.40 -56.44
CA PRO A 295 -10.14 16.42 -55.70
C PRO A 295 -10.27 17.15 -54.33
N ALA A 296 -9.24 17.60 -53.58
CA ALA A 296 -7.79 17.77 -53.84
C ALA A 296 -6.92 17.64 -52.55
N ARG A 297 -5.63 18.01 -52.64
CA ARG A 297 -4.70 18.23 -51.51
C ARG A 297 -4.22 19.69 -51.46
N PRO A 298 -3.92 20.26 -50.28
CA PRO A 298 -2.95 21.33 -50.15
C PRO A 298 -1.57 20.76 -49.75
N ARG A 299 -0.51 21.19 -50.45
CA ARG A 299 0.88 21.13 -49.96
C ARG A 299 1.07 22.16 -48.85
N TRP A 300 1.98 21.89 -47.92
CA TRP A 300 2.75 22.92 -47.23
C TRP A 300 4.24 22.58 -47.31
N SER A 301 5.07 23.57 -47.60
CA SER A 301 6.54 23.49 -47.54
C SER A 301 7.06 24.78 -46.89
N PRO A 302 8.23 24.76 -46.23
CA PRO A 302 8.58 25.78 -45.23
C PRO A 302 9.61 26.81 -45.69
N THR A 303 9.39 28.07 -45.31
CA THR A 303 10.30 29.23 -45.33
C THR A 303 9.67 30.32 -44.45
N ASP A 304 10.39 31.23 -43.78
CA ASP A 304 11.84 31.38 -43.58
C ASP A 304 12.15 32.09 -42.24
N ARG A 305 13.45 32.34 -42.01
CA ARG A 305 14.09 33.21 -41.00
C ARG A 305 13.56 34.67 -41.13
N SER A 306 13.83 35.65 -40.25
CA SER A 306 15.03 35.94 -39.45
C SER A 306 14.80 37.13 -38.51
N ASN A 307 15.51 37.19 -37.36
CA ASN A 307 16.21 38.38 -36.78
C ASN A 307 16.39 38.24 -35.26
N CYS A 308 17.35 38.91 -34.58
CA CYS A 308 18.77 39.16 -34.89
C CYS A 308 19.43 39.82 -33.65
N CYS A 309 20.70 39.48 -33.33
CA CYS A 309 21.62 40.25 -32.45
C CYS A 309 21.20 40.45 -30.95
N SER A 310 22.11 40.60 -29.97
CA SER A 310 23.58 40.49 -29.92
C SER A 310 24.11 40.47 -28.46
N ARG A 311 25.25 39.81 -28.21
CA ARG A 311 26.43 40.32 -27.45
C ARG A 311 27.58 39.28 -27.42
N ARG A 312 28.81 39.73 -27.15
CA ARG A 312 30.07 39.02 -27.48
C ARG A 312 30.80 38.43 -26.26
N ARG A 313 31.22 37.15 -26.40
CA ARG A 313 32.55 36.49 -26.17
C ARG A 313 33.78 37.33 -25.69
N PRO A 314 34.94 36.73 -25.29
CA PRO A 314 35.27 35.34 -24.84
C PRO A 314 36.45 35.16 -23.79
N GLN A 315 36.90 33.89 -23.60
CA GLN A 315 38.24 33.40 -23.14
C GLN A 315 38.57 33.49 -21.62
N SER A 316 39.40 32.62 -21.03
CA SER A 316 40.46 31.71 -21.57
C SER A 316 40.50 30.30 -20.92
N CYS A 317 41.38 29.42 -21.42
CA CYS A 317 41.56 28.02 -21.00
C CYS A 317 42.93 27.80 -20.31
N THR A 318 43.04 26.81 -19.40
CA THR A 318 44.33 26.12 -19.15
C THR A 318 44.18 24.70 -18.57
N CYS A 319 44.91 23.77 -19.18
CA CYS A 319 45.45 22.48 -18.68
C CYS A 319 46.94 22.50 -19.11
N PRO A 320 47.91 21.77 -18.51
CA PRO A 320 47.92 20.28 -18.37
C PRO A 320 48.72 19.85 -17.09
N PRO A 321 49.43 18.69 -16.97
CA PRO A 321 49.52 17.48 -17.79
C PRO A 321 49.35 16.12 -17.04
N ARG A 322 49.47 15.02 -17.81
CA ARG A 322 49.42 13.61 -17.36
C ARG A 322 50.73 13.11 -16.75
N THR A 323 50.65 11.99 -16.03
CA THR A 323 51.72 10.97 -15.92
C THR A 323 51.12 9.56 -16.03
N THR A 324 51.97 8.54 -16.23
CA THR A 324 51.63 7.31 -16.96
C THR A 324 51.81 5.98 -16.20
N ALA A 325 51.07 4.97 -16.69
CA ALA A 325 51.35 3.52 -16.63
C ALA A 325 51.25 2.76 -15.28
N GLY A 326 50.70 1.53 -15.35
CA GLY A 326 50.55 0.64 -14.20
C GLY A 326 49.56 -0.51 -14.45
N SER A 327 49.85 -1.41 -15.40
CA SER A 327 49.01 -2.56 -15.74
C SER A 327 49.26 -3.77 -14.85
N ARG A 328 48.19 -4.49 -14.42
CA ARG A 328 48.19 -5.95 -14.22
C ARG A 328 46.78 -6.52 -14.05
N THR A 329 46.58 -7.75 -14.49
CA THR A 329 45.28 -8.41 -14.70
C THR A 329 45.14 -9.70 -13.87
N ARG A 330 43.98 -9.84 -13.19
CA ARG A 330 43.31 -11.12 -12.80
C ARG A 330 44.07 -12.05 -11.80
N PRO A 331 43.43 -13.09 -11.21
CA PRO A 331 42.08 -13.63 -11.47
C PRO A 331 41.12 -13.73 -10.25
N LYS A 332 39.87 -14.11 -10.54
CA LYS A 332 38.90 -14.67 -9.58
C LYS A 332 39.24 -16.15 -9.30
N PRO A 333 38.90 -16.70 -8.12
CA PRO A 333 38.53 -18.10 -7.98
C PRO A 333 37.01 -18.28 -8.07
N CYS A 334 36.55 -19.30 -8.80
CA CYS A 334 35.24 -19.91 -8.56
C CYS A 334 35.42 -21.00 -7.49
N VAL A 335 34.49 -21.12 -6.55
CA VAL A 335 34.23 -22.39 -5.85
C VAL A 335 32.73 -22.60 -5.82
N SER A 336 32.31 -23.82 -6.12
CA SER A 336 30.93 -24.22 -6.35
C SER A 336 30.31 -24.96 -5.15
N SER A 337 28.97 -25.04 -5.18
CA SER A 337 28.15 -26.19 -4.75
C SER A 337 28.35 -26.79 -3.35
N TRP A 338 27.34 -26.68 -2.47
CA TRP A 338 26.95 -27.78 -1.57
C TRP A 338 25.42 -27.88 -1.41
N LEU A 339 24.89 -29.06 -1.78
CA LEU A 339 23.65 -29.75 -1.40
C LEU A 339 22.27 -29.08 -1.37
N ALA A 340 21.36 -29.67 -2.15
CA ALA A 340 19.96 -29.88 -1.80
C ALA A 340 19.74 -31.28 -1.19
N PRO A 341 18.76 -31.50 -0.29
CA PRO A 341 18.32 -32.83 0.10
C PRO A 341 17.05 -33.30 -0.65
N SER A 342 17.22 -34.43 -1.32
CA SER A 342 16.25 -35.45 -1.76
C SER A 342 14.76 -35.32 -1.37
N ARG A 343 13.90 -35.53 -2.38
CA ARG A 343 12.54 -36.08 -2.20
C ARG A 343 12.62 -37.47 -1.56
N ARG A 344 11.75 -37.78 -0.60
CA ARG A 344 11.30 -39.17 -0.32
C ARG A 344 9.84 -39.34 -0.75
N ARG A 345 9.55 -40.47 -1.37
CA ARG A 345 8.21 -40.99 -1.71
C ARG A 345 8.19 -42.46 -1.28
N LEU A 346 6.98 -42.98 -1.02
CA LEU A 346 6.66 -44.39 -0.72
C LEU A 346 7.11 -44.87 0.67
N ARG A 347 6.17 -45.18 1.55
CA ARG A 347 5.20 -46.27 1.32
C ARG A 347 3.78 -45.70 1.27
#